data_AF-W2MFH1-F1
#
_entry.id   AF-W2MFH1-F1
#
_cell.length_a   1.000
_cell.length_b   1.000
_cell.length_c   1.000
_cell.angle_alpha   90.00
_cell.angle_beta   90.00
_cell.angle_gamma   90.00
#
_symmetry.space_group_name_H-M   'P 1'
#
loop_
_entity.id
_entity.type
_entity.pdbx_description
1 polymer ?
#
loop_
_entity_poly.entity_id
_entity_poly.type
_entity_poly.pdbx_seq_one_letter_code
_entity_poly.pdbx_strand_id
1 'polypeptide(L)'
;MEILSSTSAAGMEINVTIASKSRIPHWLVVQCEAGSSPSCDAQRVDAVNVHGSHDVFIRYEEPNSDVSGDNNVARVRVIKGDVHDQKDILVLLRMMSELLTLDITAPRKTVEVVLSQQNTLQRVTNQGSGDVVVEDNVLATMGPSLAIATVGSGDLFATSTQTVKVDALTLNSKGSGQLQTRFSELRVS
;
A
#
# COMPACT_ATOMS: atom_id res chain seq x y z
N MET A 1 48.58 -3.76 -6.61
CA MET A 1 47.16 -3.37 -6.72
C MET A 1 46.34 -4.58 -6.32
N GLU A 2 45.84 -4.64 -5.09
CA GLU A 2 44.59 -3.96 -4.67
C GLU A 2 43.37 -4.65 -5.32
N ILE A 3 42.32 -5.14 -4.66
CA ILE A 3 41.86 -5.06 -3.26
C ILE A 3 40.89 -6.24 -3.00
N LEU A 4 40.95 -6.77 -1.77
CA LEU A 4 39.95 -7.44 -0.92
C LEU A 4 38.62 -7.89 -1.55
N SER A 5 38.35 -9.20 -1.43
CA SER A 5 37.02 -9.79 -1.49
C SER A 5 36.26 -9.42 -0.22
N SER A 6 35.30 -8.49 -0.32
CA SER A 6 34.37 -8.20 0.78
C SER A 6 33.28 -9.28 0.80
N THR A 7 33.30 -10.13 1.81
CA THR A 7 32.13 -10.88 2.26
C THR A 7 31.10 -9.91 2.83
N SER A 8 30.15 -9.46 2.00
CA SER A 8 28.98 -8.70 2.44
C SER A 8 27.77 -9.63 2.48
N ALA A 9 27.30 -9.87 3.71
CA ALA A 9 25.96 -10.23 4.15
C ALA A 9 25.02 -10.94 3.14
N ALA A 10 24.61 -12.15 3.52
CA ALA A 10 23.50 -12.88 2.93
C ALA A 10 22.26 -11.96 2.80
N GLY A 11 22.04 -11.44 1.60
CA GLY A 11 20.78 -10.86 1.19
C GLY A 11 19.76 -11.98 1.18
N MET A 12 18.75 -11.88 2.05
CA MET A 12 17.56 -12.71 1.98
C MET A 12 16.83 -12.36 0.67
N GLU A 13 17.14 -13.09 -0.40
CA GLU A 13 16.35 -13.08 -1.63
C GLU A 13 15.00 -13.73 -1.32
N ILE A 14 13.98 -12.91 -1.10
CA ILE A 14 12.58 -13.37 -1.10
C ILE A 14 12.20 -13.60 -2.56
N ASN A 15 12.49 -14.80 -3.06
CA ASN A 15 11.99 -15.27 -4.35
C ASN A 15 10.47 -15.48 -4.26
N VAL A 16 9.69 -14.43 -4.49
CA VAL A 16 8.26 -14.55 -4.77
C VAL A 16 8.13 -15.18 -6.15
N THR A 17 8.06 -16.51 -6.17
CA THR A 17 7.77 -17.25 -7.40
C THR A 17 6.29 -17.08 -7.71
N ILE A 18 5.94 -15.99 -8.39
CA ILE A 18 4.59 -15.82 -8.95
C ILE A 18 4.46 -16.88 -10.04
N ALA A 19 3.75 -17.96 -9.74
CA ALA A 19 3.49 -19.02 -10.69
C ALA A 19 2.77 -18.43 -11.92
N SER A 20 3.52 -18.25 -12.99
CA SER A 20 3.01 -17.93 -14.33
C SER A 20 2.18 -19.11 -14.83
N LYS A 21 0.90 -19.11 -14.49
CA LYS A 21 -0.13 -19.78 -15.28
C LYS A 21 -1.14 -18.71 -15.65
N SER A 22 -1.16 -18.41 -16.95
CA SER A 22 -2.18 -17.61 -17.64
C SER A 22 -3.57 -17.79 -17.00
N ARG A 23 -3.90 -16.88 -16.10
CA ARG A 23 -5.22 -16.68 -15.50
C ARG A 23 -5.35 -15.18 -15.38
N ILE A 24 -6.37 -14.64 -16.02
CA ILE A 24 -6.73 -13.23 -15.90
C ILE A 24 -6.86 -12.94 -14.40
N PRO A 25 -6.10 -11.97 -13.85
CA PRO A 25 -6.19 -11.66 -12.42
C PRO A 25 -7.62 -11.24 -12.08
N HIS A 26 -8.20 -11.90 -11.07
CA HIS A 26 -9.52 -11.54 -10.55
C HIS A 26 -9.40 -10.30 -9.69
N TRP A 27 -9.67 -9.14 -10.30
CA TRP A 27 -9.72 -7.85 -9.61
C TRP A 27 -11.03 -7.71 -8.82
N LEU A 28 -10.90 -7.18 -7.61
CA LEU A 28 -11.99 -6.77 -6.73
C LEU A 28 -12.49 -5.39 -7.17
N VAL A 29 -13.80 -5.18 -7.06
CA VAL A 29 -14.41 -3.86 -7.31
C VAL A 29 -14.18 -2.97 -6.09
N VAL A 30 -13.63 -1.78 -6.32
CA VAL A 30 -13.55 -0.73 -5.29
C VAL A 30 -14.95 -0.14 -5.13
N GLN A 31 -15.54 -0.28 -3.94
CA GLN A 31 -16.83 0.35 -3.65
C GLN A 31 -16.59 1.82 -3.32
N CYS A 32 -17.44 2.72 -3.79
CA CYS A 32 -17.41 4.12 -3.35
C CYS A 32 -18.61 4.41 -2.47
N GLU A 33 -18.40 5.24 -1.45
CA GLU A 33 -19.46 5.63 -0.54
C GLU A 33 -20.63 6.29 -1.29
N ALA A 34 -21.84 5.77 -1.09
CA ALA A 34 -23.02 6.23 -1.80
C ALA A 34 -23.46 7.61 -1.28
N GLY A 35 -23.54 8.60 -2.17
CA GLY A 35 -24.14 9.91 -1.88
C GLY A 35 -23.17 11.01 -1.44
N SER A 36 -21.87 10.75 -1.39
CA SER A 36 -20.82 11.75 -1.12
C SER A 36 -19.78 11.77 -2.24
N SER A 37 -19.33 12.97 -2.63
CA SER A 37 -18.06 13.10 -3.34
C SER A 37 -16.98 12.50 -2.43
N PRO A 38 -16.19 11.54 -2.96
CA PRO A 38 -15.69 11.47 -4.32
C PRO A 38 -16.35 10.36 -5.16
N SER A 39 -16.45 10.56 -6.47
CA SER A 39 -16.84 9.47 -7.38
C SER A 39 -15.72 8.44 -7.51
N CYS A 40 -16.06 7.21 -7.91
CA CYS A 40 -15.09 6.17 -8.27
C CYS A 40 -14.20 6.54 -9.47
N ASP A 41 -14.45 7.69 -10.10
CA ASP A 41 -13.63 8.26 -11.17
C ASP A 41 -12.42 9.02 -10.64
N ALA A 42 -12.27 9.12 -9.31
CA ALA A 42 -11.08 9.67 -8.71
C ALA A 42 -9.82 8.94 -9.23
N GLN A 43 -8.80 9.71 -9.56
CA GLN A 43 -7.57 9.15 -10.14
C GLN A 43 -6.46 8.96 -9.10
N ARG A 44 -6.69 9.36 -7.85
CA ARG A 44 -5.67 9.36 -6.79
C ARG A 44 -6.22 8.78 -5.50
N VAL A 45 -5.33 8.22 -4.68
CA VAL A 45 -5.59 7.84 -3.29
C VAL A 45 -4.63 8.63 -2.42
N ASP A 46 -5.16 9.43 -1.49
CA ASP A 46 -4.34 10.24 -0.59
C ASP A 46 -4.00 9.46 0.69
N ALA A 47 -4.84 8.50 1.08
CA ALA A 47 -4.66 7.68 2.28
C ALA A 47 -5.09 6.23 2.10
N VAL A 48 -4.42 5.30 2.78
CA VAL A 48 -4.86 3.91 2.93
C VAL A 48 -5.01 3.58 4.41
N ASN A 49 -6.11 2.93 4.75
CA ASN A 49 -6.36 2.39 6.06
C ASN A 49 -6.64 0.89 5.94
N VAL A 50 -5.77 0.07 6.54
CA VAL A 50 -5.85 -1.38 6.48
C VAL A 50 -6.39 -1.90 7.80
N HIS A 51 -7.39 -2.78 7.73
CA HIS A 51 -7.94 -3.50 8.86
C HIS A 51 -7.84 -5.01 8.64
N GLY A 52 -7.73 -5.76 9.73
CA GLY A 52 -7.85 -7.22 9.69
C GLY A 52 -6.60 -7.92 10.22
N SER A 53 -6.39 -9.15 9.76
CA SER A 53 -5.39 -10.06 10.33
C SER A 53 -4.47 -10.68 9.29
N HIS A 54 -4.61 -10.29 8.03
CA HIS A 54 -3.83 -10.81 6.91
C HIS A 54 -3.13 -9.67 6.17
N ASP A 55 -2.05 -10.04 5.49
CA ASP A 55 -1.12 -9.06 4.97
C ASP A 55 -1.69 -8.30 3.76
N VAL A 56 -1.24 -7.05 3.62
CA VAL A 56 -1.61 -6.15 2.52
C VAL A 56 -0.35 -5.58 1.90
N PHE A 57 -0.21 -5.80 0.60
CA PHE A 57 0.89 -5.26 -0.20
C PHE A 57 0.36 -4.09 -1.02
N ILE A 58 0.99 -2.92 -0.91
CA ILE A 58 0.60 -1.71 -1.61
C ILE A 58 1.74 -1.31 -2.55
N ARG A 59 1.45 -1.29 -3.84
CA ARG A 59 2.40 -0.91 -4.88
C ARG A 59 1.79 0.03 -5.91
N TYR A 60 2.66 0.70 -6.64
CA TYR A 60 2.29 1.50 -7.81
C TYR A 60 2.56 0.69 -9.09
N GLU A 61 1.69 0.84 -10.08
CA GLU A 61 1.94 0.35 -11.43
C GLU A 61 1.42 1.39 -12.42
N GLU A 62 2.23 1.72 -13.42
CA GLU A 62 1.80 2.63 -14.48
C GLU A 62 0.59 2.04 -15.20
N PRO A 63 -0.50 2.81 -15.40
CA PRO A 63 -1.68 2.31 -16.08
C PRO A 63 -1.33 2.01 -17.55
N ASN A 64 -1.26 0.73 -17.91
CA ASN A 64 -1.16 0.33 -19.31
C ASN A 64 -2.41 0.81 -20.06
N SER A 65 -2.22 1.34 -21.28
CA SER A 65 -3.28 1.86 -22.15
C SER A 65 -4.43 0.88 -22.45
N ASP A 66 -4.22 -0.41 -22.18
CA ASP A 66 -5.18 -1.50 -22.44
C ASP A 66 -6.09 -1.84 -21.25
N VAL A 67 -5.89 -1.21 -20.07
CA VAL A 67 -6.73 -1.46 -18.89
C VAL A 67 -7.93 -0.52 -18.91
N SER A 68 -8.86 -0.79 -19.83
CA SER A 68 -10.20 -0.21 -19.83
C SER A 68 -11.05 -0.95 -18.79
N GLY A 69 -11.07 -0.44 -17.56
CA GLY A 69 -11.91 -0.97 -16.50
C GLY A 69 -12.38 0.15 -15.58
N ASP A 70 -13.67 0.15 -15.27
CA ASP A 70 -14.24 0.96 -14.19
C ASP A 70 -13.44 0.71 -12.90
N ASN A 71 -12.99 1.77 -12.23
CA ASN A 71 -12.03 1.84 -11.10
C ASN A 71 -10.60 2.27 -11.47
N ASN A 72 -10.48 3.47 -12.02
CA ASN A 72 -9.19 4.11 -12.31
C ASN A 72 -8.36 4.45 -11.06
N VAL A 73 -8.93 4.37 -9.85
CA VAL A 73 -8.27 4.82 -8.62
C VAL A 73 -7.24 3.82 -8.08
N ALA A 74 -7.60 2.53 -8.04
CA ALA A 74 -6.81 1.45 -7.51
C ALA A 74 -7.39 0.10 -7.96
N ARG A 75 -6.52 -0.89 -8.14
CA ARG A 75 -6.89 -2.28 -8.45
C ARG A 75 -6.51 -3.16 -7.26
N VAL A 76 -7.42 -3.99 -6.78
CA VAL A 76 -7.16 -4.87 -5.63
C VAL A 76 -7.37 -6.32 -6.03
N ARG A 77 -6.48 -7.22 -5.65
CA ARG A 77 -6.62 -8.67 -5.90
C ARG A 77 -6.20 -9.49 -4.69
N VAL A 78 -6.78 -10.68 -4.55
CA VAL A 78 -6.35 -11.66 -3.55
C VAL A 78 -5.14 -12.41 -4.11
N ILE A 79 -4.04 -12.46 -3.34
CA ILE A 79 -2.81 -13.16 -3.75
C ILE A 79 -2.53 -14.43 -2.94
N LYS A 80 -3.12 -14.55 -1.74
CA LYS A 80 -3.05 -15.76 -0.91
C LYS A 80 -4.34 -15.94 -0.11
N GLY A 81 -4.80 -17.18 -0.04
CA GLY A 81 -6.12 -17.56 0.45
C GLY A 81 -6.95 -18.22 -0.66
N ASP A 82 -8.24 -18.44 -0.43
CA ASP A 82 -9.15 -18.87 -1.51
C ASP A 82 -9.38 -17.69 -2.48
N VAL A 83 -8.56 -17.65 -3.53
CA VAL A 83 -8.52 -16.58 -4.54
C VAL A 83 -9.82 -16.49 -5.35
N HIS A 84 -10.63 -17.55 -5.38
CA HIS A 84 -11.89 -17.59 -6.15
C HIS A 84 -13.07 -17.10 -5.31
N ASP A 85 -12.87 -16.93 -4.00
CA ASP A 85 -13.86 -16.38 -3.10
C ASP A 85 -13.46 -14.95 -2.74
N GLN A 86 -14.30 -13.98 -3.07
CA GLN A 86 -14.09 -12.58 -2.70
C GLN A 86 -14.80 -12.20 -1.40
N LYS A 87 -15.56 -13.13 -0.82
CA LYS A 87 -16.18 -12.93 0.48
C LYS A 87 -15.08 -12.63 1.50
N ASP A 88 -15.42 -11.84 2.49
CA ASP A 88 -14.52 -11.41 3.57
C ASP A 88 -13.53 -10.30 3.20
N ILE A 89 -13.38 -9.87 1.94
CA ILE A 89 -12.63 -8.65 1.61
C ILE A 89 -13.59 -7.49 1.35
N LEU A 90 -13.38 -6.37 2.02
CA LEU A 90 -14.08 -5.11 1.75
C LEU A 90 -13.07 -4.05 1.34
N VAL A 91 -13.34 -3.37 0.22
CA VAL A 91 -12.55 -2.26 -0.29
C VAL A 91 -13.50 -1.09 -0.53
N LEU A 92 -13.37 -0.05 0.27
CA LEU A 92 -14.24 1.13 0.25
C LEU A 92 -13.40 2.40 0.06
N LEU A 93 -13.77 3.21 -0.92
CA LEU A 93 -13.23 4.53 -1.16
C LEU A 93 -14.18 5.59 -0.57
N ARG A 94 -13.66 6.44 0.32
CA ARG A 94 -14.41 7.51 0.97
C ARG A 94 -13.53 8.69 1.37
N MET A 95 -14.13 9.85 1.65
CA MET A 95 -13.41 10.99 2.22
C MET A 95 -13.29 10.85 3.74
N MET A 96 -12.07 10.91 4.27
CA MET A 96 -11.82 10.96 5.71
C MET A 96 -10.79 12.05 6.02
N SER A 97 -11.15 12.99 6.90
CA SER A 97 -10.26 14.10 7.27
C SER A 97 -9.65 14.83 6.06
N GLU A 98 -10.48 15.12 5.06
CA GLU A 98 -10.09 15.77 3.79
C GLU A 98 -9.15 14.95 2.88
N LEU A 99 -8.86 13.70 3.22
CA LEU A 99 -8.08 12.78 2.40
C LEU A 99 -8.98 11.76 1.73
N LEU A 100 -8.76 11.53 0.44
CA LEU A 100 -9.38 10.43 -0.28
C LEU A 100 -8.76 9.11 0.20
N THR A 101 -9.54 8.38 1.00
CA THR A 101 -9.07 7.23 1.77
C THR A 101 -9.62 5.94 1.18
N LEU A 102 -8.72 5.00 0.93
CA LEU A 102 -9.04 3.61 0.58
C LEU A 102 -8.98 2.76 1.85
N ASP A 103 -10.16 2.39 2.37
CA ASP A 103 -10.30 1.46 3.47
C ASP A 103 -10.32 0.01 2.97
N ILE A 104 -9.42 -0.80 3.50
CA ILE A 104 -9.24 -2.19 3.13
C ILE A 104 -9.47 -3.04 4.38
N THR A 105 -10.40 -3.99 4.29
CA THR A 105 -10.61 -4.99 5.35
C THR A 105 -10.19 -6.35 4.84
N ALA A 106 -9.14 -6.91 5.43
CA ALA A 106 -8.50 -8.18 5.07
C ALA A 106 -8.41 -9.14 6.30
N PRO A 107 -9.52 -9.76 6.71
CA PRO A 107 -9.58 -10.60 7.91
C PRO A 107 -9.18 -12.06 7.66
N ARG A 108 -9.12 -12.52 6.41
CA ARG A 108 -8.91 -13.95 6.07
C ARG A 108 -8.01 -14.20 4.87
N LYS A 109 -7.67 -13.16 4.11
CA LYS A 109 -7.02 -13.26 2.80
C LYS A 109 -5.98 -12.17 2.66
N THR A 110 -4.84 -12.53 2.08
CA THR A 110 -3.76 -11.58 1.77
C THR A 110 -4.10 -10.88 0.46
N VAL A 111 -4.02 -9.56 0.45
CA VAL A 111 -4.39 -8.75 -0.72
C VAL A 111 -3.20 -7.95 -1.26
N GLU A 112 -3.21 -7.75 -2.57
CA GLU A 112 -2.35 -6.79 -3.25
C GLU A 112 -3.23 -5.62 -3.73
N VAL A 113 -2.74 -4.42 -3.48
CA VAL A 113 -3.33 -3.14 -3.89
C VAL A 113 -2.36 -2.49 -4.85
N VAL A 114 -2.87 -2.15 -6.04
CA VAL A 114 -2.13 -1.49 -7.10
C VAL A 114 -2.74 -0.12 -7.33
N LEU A 115 -2.02 0.92 -6.93
CA LEU A 115 -2.42 2.31 -7.15
C LEU A 115 -2.07 2.76 -8.56
N SER A 116 -2.93 3.58 -9.15
CA SER A 116 -2.75 4.08 -10.53
C SER A 116 -1.86 5.32 -10.61
N GLN A 117 -1.60 5.99 -9.48
CA GLN A 117 -0.76 7.19 -9.41
C GLN A 117 0.37 7.02 -8.41
N GLN A 118 1.58 7.34 -8.86
CA GLN A 118 2.77 7.33 -8.02
C GLN A 118 2.80 8.51 -7.06
N ASN A 119 3.47 8.31 -5.93
CA ASN A 119 3.80 9.36 -4.95
C ASN A 119 2.57 10.11 -4.42
N THR A 120 1.47 9.42 -4.16
CA THR A 120 0.20 10.03 -3.73
C THR A 120 -0.14 9.79 -2.27
N LEU A 121 0.35 8.70 -1.65
CA LEU A 121 -0.05 8.34 -0.29
C LEU A 121 0.59 9.24 0.76
N GLN A 122 -0.19 10.17 1.27
CA GLN A 122 0.16 11.04 2.39
C GLN A 122 -0.10 10.34 3.73
N ARG A 123 -0.94 9.30 3.76
CA ARG A 123 -1.24 8.55 4.98
C ARG A 123 -1.36 7.05 4.75
N VAL A 124 -0.69 6.26 5.59
CA VAL A 124 -0.89 4.80 5.65
C VAL A 124 -1.09 4.40 7.10
N THR A 125 -2.17 3.69 7.38
CA THR A 125 -2.46 3.15 8.71
C THR A 125 -2.71 1.65 8.63
N ASN A 126 -1.97 0.87 9.41
CA ASN A 126 -2.28 -0.54 9.69
C ASN A 126 -3.06 -0.62 11.01
N GLN A 127 -4.28 -1.15 11.00
CA GLN A 127 -5.14 -1.36 12.17
C GLN A 127 -5.50 -2.83 12.30
N GLY A 128 -4.54 -3.64 12.74
CA GLY A 128 -4.72 -5.09 12.67
C GLY A 128 -3.55 -5.91 13.20
N SER A 129 -3.61 -7.19 12.87
CA SER A 129 -2.54 -8.16 13.16
C SER A 129 -1.83 -8.68 11.91
N GLY A 130 -2.28 -8.29 10.72
CA GLY A 130 -1.62 -8.59 9.45
C GLY A 130 -0.59 -7.52 9.10
N ASP A 131 0.41 -7.88 8.32
CA ASP A 131 1.50 -6.96 7.98
C ASP A 131 1.12 -6.08 6.78
N VAL A 132 1.59 -4.84 6.78
CA VAL A 132 1.39 -3.92 5.65
C VAL A 132 2.75 -3.58 5.05
N VAL A 133 2.88 -3.83 3.75
CA VAL A 133 4.09 -3.49 2.98
C VAL A 133 3.74 -2.42 1.97
N VAL A 134 4.46 -1.30 2.04
CA VAL A 134 4.36 -0.17 1.11
C VAL A 134 5.64 -0.11 0.29
N GLU A 135 5.51 -0.39 -1.00
CA GLU A 135 6.63 -0.37 -1.95
C GLU A 135 7.02 1.05 -2.38
N ASP A 136 8.12 1.14 -3.13
CA ASP A 136 8.61 2.38 -3.71
C ASP A 136 7.58 3.04 -4.65
N ASN A 137 7.73 4.36 -4.81
CA ASN A 137 6.86 5.21 -5.65
C ASN A 137 5.39 5.27 -5.20
N VAL A 138 5.09 4.87 -3.96
CA VAL A 138 3.72 4.91 -3.41
C VAL A 138 3.53 6.12 -2.48
N LEU A 139 4.42 6.29 -1.50
CA LEU A 139 4.34 7.37 -0.50
C LEU A 139 4.49 8.74 -1.16
N ALA A 140 3.74 9.71 -0.68
CA ALA A 140 3.89 11.10 -1.10
C ALA A 140 5.31 11.60 -0.84
N THR A 141 5.95 12.12 -1.89
CA THR A 141 7.31 12.68 -1.83
C THR A 141 7.30 14.18 -1.58
N MET A 142 6.15 14.84 -1.75
CA MET A 142 5.95 16.26 -1.48
C MET A 142 4.57 16.51 -0.87
N GLY A 143 4.46 17.49 0.03
CA GLY A 143 3.17 17.91 0.58
C GLY A 143 3.24 18.36 2.03
N PRO A 144 2.10 18.75 2.61
CA PRO A 144 2.04 19.30 3.97
C PRO A 144 2.33 18.26 5.03
N SER A 145 2.10 16.96 4.76
CA SER A 145 2.39 15.91 5.73
C SER A 145 2.54 14.54 5.11
N LEU A 146 3.36 13.70 5.75
CA LEU A 146 3.40 12.25 5.57
C LEU A 146 3.16 11.59 6.93
N ALA A 147 2.17 10.70 7.01
CA ALA A 147 1.79 10.00 8.24
C ALA A 147 1.76 8.49 8.03
N ILE A 148 2.56 7.76 8.81
CA ILE A 148 2.63 6.30 8.73
C ILE A 148 2.40 5.75 10.15
N ALA A 149 1.41 4.89 10.29
CA ALA A 149 1.00 4.40 11.60
C ALA A 149 0.70 2.89 11.59
N THR A 150 1.09 2.21 12.67
CA THR A 150 0.57 0.88 13.01
C THR A 150 -0.17 0.94 14.34
N VAL A 151 -1.34 0.33 14.40
CA VAL A 151 -2.24 0.26 15.55
C VAL A 151 -2.69 -1.19 15.71
N GLY A 152 -1.96 -1.96 16.52
CA GLY A 152 -2.21 -3.39 16.68
C GLY A 152 -0.93 -4.18 16.83
N SER A 153 -0.94 -5.41 16.33
CA SER A 153 0.20 -6.33 16.39
C SER A 153 0.85 -6.60 15.05
N GLY A 154 0.27 -6.12 13.95
CA GLY A 154 0.82 -6.26 12.61
C GLY A 154 1.92 -5.22 12.36
N ASP A 155 2.93 -5.63 11.61
CA ASP A 155 4.06 -4.77 11.26
C ASP A 155 3.70 -3.88 10.05
N LEU A 156 4.38 -2.76 9.92
CA LEU A 156 4.27 -1.88 8.76
C LEU A 156 5.67 -1.55 8.23
N PHE A 157 5.93 -1.97 7.00
CA PHE A 157 7.16 -1.71 6.27
C PHE A 157 6.88 -0.72 5.15
N ALA A 158 7.60 0.40 5.12
CA ALA A 158 7.44 1.38 4.06
C ALA A 158 8.78 1.86 3.51
N THR A 159 8.95 1.82 2.19
CA THR A 159 10.19 2.25 1.53
C THR A 159 9.92 3.38 0.54
N SER A 160 10.87 4.31 0.43
CA SER A 160 10.95 5.27 -0.66
C SER A 160 12.40 5.48 -1.07
N THR A 161 12.71 5.17 -2.33
CA THR A 161 13.99 5.49 -2.97
C THR A 161 14.07 6.93 -3.47
N GLN A 162 12.97 7.70 -3.45
CA GLN A 162 12.95 9.11 -3.86
C GLN A 162 13.18 10.05 -2.66
N THR A 163 13.68 11.26 -2.93
CA THR A 163 13.74 12.32 -1.91
C THR A 163 12.34 12.69 -1.44
N VAL A 164 12.07 12.50 -0.15
CA VAL A 164 10.82 12.91 0.50
C VAL A 164 11.01 14.28 1.13
N LYS A 165 10.22 15.26 0.70
CA LYS A 165 10.22 16.65 1.20
C LYS A 165 8.82 17.04 1.68
N VAL A 166 8.59 16.98 2.98
CA VAL A 166 7.27 17.26 3.59
C VAL A 166 7.38 18.26 4.73
N ASP A 167 6.32 19.00 5.03
CA ASP A 167 6.35 19.96 6.14
C ASP A 167 6.30 19.24 7.50
N ALA A 168 5.60 18.10 7.56
CA ALA A 168 5.51 17.26 8.75
C ALA A 168 5.65 15.76 8.45
N LEU A 169 6.45 15.04 9.24
CA LEU A 169 6.50 13.58 9.24
C LEU A 169 5.95 13.05 10.57
N THR A 170 4.93 12.20 10.51
CA THR A 170 4.38 11.51 11.68
C THR A 170 4.57 10.01 11.55
N LEU A 171 5.31 9.42 12.48
CA LEU A 171 5.51 7.97 12.60
C LEU A 171 4.93 7.51 13.93
N ASN A 172 3.96 6.60 13.91
CA ASN A 172 3.28 6.17 15.12
C ASN A 172 3.19 4.64 15.19
N SER A 173 3.60 4.05 16.31
CA SER A 173 3.30 2.66 16.63
C SER A 173 2.52 2.61 17.95
N LYS A 174 1.32 2.03 17.89
CA LYS A 174 0.45 1.83 19.04
C LYS A 174 0.05 0.37 19.13
N GLY A 175 0.70 -0.38 20.00
CA GLY A 175 0.46 -1.82 20.17
C GLY A 175 1.79 -2.56 20.25
N SER A 176 1.84 -3.77 19.68
CA SER A 176 3.05 -4.60 19.64
C SER A 176 3.68 -4.71 18.25
N GLY A 177 3.01 -4.18 17.22
CA GLY A 177 3.52 -4.17 15.85
C GLY A 177 4.69 -3.19 15.68
N GLN A 178 5.60 -3.53 14.79
CA GLN A 178 6.76 -2.73 14.43
C GLN A 178 6.43 -1.80 13.27
N LEU A 179 7.04 -0.61 13.30
CA LEU A 179 7.01 0.33 12.21
C LEU A 179 8.44 0.47 11.68
N GLN A 180 8.68 0.04 10.45
CA GLN A 180 9.95 0.17 9.78
C GLN A 180 9.80 1.03 8.53
N THR A 181 10.54 2.14 8.48
CA THR A 181 10.57 3.02 7.31
C THR A 181 11.98 3.16 6.78
N ARG A 182 12.11 3.22 5.46
CA ARG A 182 13.38 3.46 4.77
C ARG A 182 13.22 4.56 3.72
N PHE A 183 13.94 5.65 3.90
CA PHE A 183 13.98 6.77 2.95
C PHE A 183 15.40 6.90 2.41
N SER A 184 15.57 7.12 1.10
CA SER A 184 16.88 7.46 0.52
C SER A 184 17.34 8.84 0.99
N GLU A 185 16.42 9.80 1.01
CA GLU A 185 16.60 11.14 1.54
C GLU A 185 15.27 11.64 2.12
N LEU A 186 15.35 12.27 3.30
CA LEU A 186 14.20 12.85 3.97
C LEU A 186 14.51 14.29 4.38
N ARG A 187 13.66 15.23 3.96
CA ARG A 187 13.69 16.65 4.31
C ARG A 187 12.36 17.02 4.97
N VAL A 188 12.43 17.42 6.24
CA VAL A 188 11.27 17.92 6.99
C VAL A 188 11.53 19.37 7.33
N SER A 189 10.69 20.29 6.86
CA SER A 189 10.92 21.74 6.96
C SER A 189 9.65 22.56 7.02
#